data_AF-A0A849Q4F4-F1
#
_entry.id   AF-A0A849Q4F4-F1
#
_cell.length_a   1.000
_cell.length_b   1.000
_cell.length_c   1.000
_cell.angle_alpha   90.00
_cell.angle_beta   90.00
_cell.angle_gamma   90.00
#
_symmetry.space_group_name_H-M   'P 1'
#
loop_
_entity.id
_entity.type
_entity.pdbx_description
1 polymer ?
#
loop_
_entity_poly.entity_id
_entity_poly.type
_entity_poly.pdbx_seq_one_letter_code
_entity_poly.pdbx_strand_id
1 'polypeptide(L)'
;MKAHVLFSGGKDSSLSAILLDPFFDIELVTCTFSILPVGDIAKVTADELGFSHRVLELDRTILETALNIIIEDGYPKNAINFIHKNVIETLAKEDAVSVIADGVRRDDRVPRLSNPEIRSIEDRFGVKYICPLQGYGRSAVNMLVEKHLVIDEGQSDSIAKAD
;
A
#
# COMPACT_ATOMS: atom_id res chain seq x y z
N MET A 1 -5.41 18.91 2.88
CA MET A 1 -4.44 18.12 3.69
C MET A 1 -4.01 16.96 2.83
N LYS A 2 -2.71 16.67 2.74
CA LYS A 2 -2.19 15.64 1.83
C LYS A 2 -2.18 14.26 2.50
N ALA A 3 -2.71 13.24 1.82
CA ALA A 3 -2.65 11.85 2.26
C ALA A 3 -1.74 11.04 1.33
N HIS A 4 -0.79 10.34 1.93
CA HIS A 4 0.15 9.48 1.22
C HIS A 4 -0.38 8.05 1.23
N VAL A 5 -0.88 7.58 0.10
CA VAL A 5 -1.53 6.28 -0.01
C VAL A 5 -0.54 5.27 -0.56
N LEU A 6 -0.20 4.24 0.22
CA LEU A 6 0.61 3.13 -0.24
C LEU A 6 -0.09 2.44 -1.42
N PHE A 7 0.60 2.39 -2.55
CA PHE A 7 -0.01 2.07 -3.83
C PHE A 7 0.76 0.99 -4.59
N SER A 8 0.05 -0.07 -4.95
CA SER A 8 0.58 -1.25 -5.64
C SER A 8 0.15 -1.35 -7.10
N GLY A 9 -0.55 -0.34 -7.65
CA GLY A 9 -1.15 -0.42 -8.99
C GLY A 9 -2.41 -1.31 -9.08
N GLY A 10 -2.80 -1.96 -7.98
CA GLY A 10 -3.95 -2.85 -7.94
C GLY A 10 -5.29 -2.11 -7.82
N LYS A 11 -6.38 -2.81 -8.16
CA LYS A 11 -7.76 -2.30 -8.04
C LYS A 11 -8.16 -1.89 -6.62
N ASP A 12 -7.70 -2.63 -5.62
CA ASP A 12 -8.03 -2.35 -4.22
C ASP A 12 -7.32 -1.07 -3.73
N SER A 13 -6.02 -0.93 -4.00
CA SER A 13 -5.26 0.28 -3.63
C SER A 13 -5.72 1.51 -4.42
N SER A 14 -6.16 1.32 -5.67
CA SER A 14 -6.84 2.36 -6.47
C SER A 14 -8.15 2.80 -5.82
N LEU A 15 -8.97 1.85 -5.36
CA LEU A 15 -10.22 2.17 -4.67
C LEU A 15 -9.97 2.90 -3.34
N SER A 16 -8.94 2.53 -2.57
CA SER A 16 -8.55 3.27 -1.36
C SER A 16 -8.29 4.75 -1.66
N ALA A 17 -7.56 5.05 -2.73
CA ALA A 17 -7.28 6.41 -3.16
C ALA A 17 -8.57 7.16 -3.53
N ILE A 18 -9.44 6.54 -4.34
CA ILE A 18 -10.72 7.12 -4.77
C ILE A 18 -11.64 7.41 -3.56
N LEU A 19 -11.66 6.53 -2.55
CA LEU A 19 -12.48 6.75 -1.35
C LEU A 19 -11.98 7.92 -0.49
N LEU A 20 -10.69 8.24 -0.55
CA LEU A 20 -10.09 9.33 0.21
C LEU A 20 -10.09 10.67 -0.53
N ASP A 21 -10.10 10.65 -1.86
CA ASP A 21 -10.05 11.84 -2.73
C ASP A 21 -11.02 12.97 -2.35
N PRO A 22 -12.28 12.72 -1.96
CA PRO A 22 -13.18 13.81 -1.54
C PRO A 22 -12.74 14.57 -0.28
N PHE A 23 -11.80 14.02 0.50
CA PHE A 23 -11.39 14.54 1.81
C PHE A 23 -9.92 14.97 1.86
N PHE A 24 -9.09 14.50 0.94
CA PHE A 24 -7.64 14.69 0.96
C PHE A 24 -7.09 14.98 -0.44
N ASP A 25 -5.98 15.71 -0.47
CA ASP A 25 -5.12 15.77 -1.65
C ASP A 25 -4.27 14.48 -1.69
N ILE A 26 -4.41 13.67 -2.73
CA ILE A 26 -3.86 12.31 -2.77
C ILE A 26 -2.50 12.28 -3.48
N GLU A 27 -1.51 11.69 -2.82
CA GLU A 27 -0.29 11.20 -3.45
C GLU A 27 -0.15 9.70 -3.26
N LEU A 28 -0.07 8.99 -4.37
CA LEU A 28 0.19 7.56 -4.42
C LEU A 28 1.69 7.33 -4.24
N VAL A 29 2.04 6.45 -3.32
CA VAL A 29 3.42 6.10 -2.98
C VAL A 29 3.65 4.62 -3.22
N THR A 30 4.45 4.30 -4.23
CA THR A 30 4.85 2.91 -4.53
C THR A 30 6.23 2.65 -3.95
N CYS A 31 6.35 1.62 -3.13
CA CYS A 31 7.63 1.25 -2.52
C CYS A 31 8.41 0.29 -3.40
N THR A 32 9.73 0.44 -3.44
CA THR A 32 10.61 -0.44 -4.20
C THR A 32 11.91 -0.73 -3.46
N PHE A 33 12.47 -1.91 -3.70
CA PHE A 33 13.85 -2.28 -3.32
C PHE A 33 14.83 -2.14 -4.51
N SER A 34 14.37 -1.53 -5.60
CA SER A 34 15.10 -1.33 -6.86
C SER A 34 15.60 -2.65 -7.46
N ILE A 35 14.72 -3.66 -7.44
CA ILE A 35 14.94 -5.00 -8.04
C ILE A 35 14.09 -5.15 -9.30
N LEU A 36 12.83 -4.70 -9.24
CA LEU A 36 11.87 -4.72 -10.33
C LEU A 36 11.36 -3.30 -10.60
N PRO A 37 10.99 -2.96 -11.84
CA PRO A 37 10.49 -1.64 -12.23
C PRO A 37 9.02 -1.44 -11.81
N VAL A 38 8.66 -1.78 -10.57
CA VAL A 38 7.27 -1.68 -10.05
C VAL A 38 6.75 -0.25 -10.04
N GLY A 39 7.65 0.73 -9.86
CA GLY A 39 7.30 2.15 -9.85
C GLY A 39 6.76 2.64 -11.20
N ASP A 40 7.36 2.19 -12.31
CA ASP A 40 6.93 2.61 -13.66
C ASP A 40 5.54 2.08 -13.98
N ILE A 41 5.25 0.83 -13.58
CA ILE A 41 3.96 0.19 -13.78
C ILE A 41 2.88 0.91 -12.96
N ALA A 42 3.15 1.15 -11.66
CA ALA A 42 2.21 1.85 -10.79
C ALA A 42 1.97 3.30 -11.24
N LYS A 43 2.98 3.96 -11.80
CA LYS A 43 2.85 5.33 -12.33
C LYS A 43 1.81 5.41 -13.45
N VAL A 44 1.80 4.45 -14.37
CA VAL A 44 0.80 4.41 -15.45
C VAL A 44 -0.62 4.39 -14.88
N THR A 45 -0.87 3.51 -13.90
CA THR A 45 -2.18 3.44 -13.24
C THR A 45 -2.51 4.72 -12.48
N ALA A 46 -1.54 5.33 -11.80
CA ALA A 46 -1.73 6.59 -11.09
C ALA A 46 -2.11 7.74 -12.03
N ASP A 47 -1.43 7.84 -13.18
CA ASP A 47 -1.69 8.85 -14.21
C ASP A 47 -3.10 8.68 -14.80
N GLU A 48 -3.54 7.43 -15.04
CA GLU A 48 -4.91 7.13 -15.49
C GLU A 48 -5.98 7.49 -14.45
N LEU A 49 -5.67 7.31 -13.16
CA LEU A 49 -6.56 7.70 -12.05
C LEU A 49 -6.53 9.21 -11.78
N GLY A 50 -5.58 9.95 -12.36
CA GLY A 50 -5.42 11.39 -12.15
C GLY A 50 -4.79 11.78 -10.82
N PHE A 51 -4.05 10.88 -10.16
CA PHE A 51 -3.39 11.14 -8.89
C PHE A 51 -1.89 11.40 -9.05
N SER A 52 -1.35 12.26 -8.18
CA SER A 52 0.10 12.42 -8.09
C SER A 52 0.75 11.12 -7.61
N HIS A 53 1.92 10.78 -8.15
CA HIS A 53 2.62 9.53 -7.84
C HIS A 53 4.10 9.77 -7.61
N ARG A 54 4.65 9.04 -6.63
CA ARG A 54 6.09 8.91 -6.45
C ARG A 54 6.49 7.51 -6.01
N VAL A 55 7.77 7.23 -6.19
CA VAL A 55 8.42 6.01 -5.73
C VAL A 55 9.17 6.29 -4.44
N LEU A 56 9.02 5.40 -3.46
CA LEU A 56 9.79 5.38 -2.22
C LEU A 56 10.79 4.23 -2.28
N GLU A 57 12.07 4.54 -2.37
CA GLU A 57 13.13 3.54 -2.28
C GLU A 57 13.33 3.11 -0.82
N LEU A 58 13.35 1.79 -0.60
CA LEU A 58 13.53 1.18 0.70
C LEU A 58 14.93 0.58 0.84
N ASP A 59 15.42 0.54 2.07
CA ASP A 59 16.66 -0.15 2.39
C ASP A 59 16.54 -1.66 2.11
N ARG A 60 17.47 -2.20 1.33
CA ARG A 60 17.53 -3.61 0.97
C ARG A 60 17.70 -4.53 2.17
N THR A 61 18.25 -4.04 3.29
CA THR A 61 18.36 -4.81 4.54
C THR A 61 17.00 -5.27 5.07
N ILE A 62 15.92 -4.52 4.78
CA ILE A 62 14.54 -4.92 5.11
C ILE A 62 14.15 -6.18 4.33
N LEU A 63 14.47 -6.22 3.03
CA LEU A 63 14.16 -7.36 2.18
C LEU A 63 14.98 -8.60 2.57
N GLU A 64 16.26 -8.43 2.89
CA GLU A 64 17.13 -9.50 3.36
C GLU A 64 16.62 -10.09 4.70
N THR A 65 16.20 -9.22 5.62
CA THR A 65 15.60 -9.66 6.88
C THR A 65 14.29 -10.40 6.64
N ALA A 66 13.44 -9.89 5.75
CA ALA A 66 12.20 -10.55 5.37
C ALA A 66 12.46 -11.94 4.78
N LEU A 67 13.48 -12.10 3.93
CA LEU A 67 13.88 -13.40 3.38
C LEU A 67 14.25 -14.39 4.49
N ASN A 68 15.03 -13.98 5.48
CA ASN A 68 15.38 -14.83 6.62
C ASN A 68 14.13 -15.28 7.38
N ILE A 69 13.17 -14.37 7.63
CA ILE A 69 11.89 -14.70 8.27
C ILE A 69 11.12 -15.76 7.45
N ILE A 70 11.06 -15.61 6.12
CA ILE A 70 10.37 -16.60 5.25
C ILE A 70 11.02 -17.97 5.35
N ILE A 71 12.36 -18.04 5.33
CA ILE A 71 13.11 -19.29 5.41
C ILE A 71 12.89 -19.98 6.76
N GLU A 72 12.90 -19.22 7.86
CA GLU A 72 12.70 -19.73 9.22
C GLU A 72 11.24 -20.20 9.46
N ASP A 73 10.26 -19.41 9.02
CA ASP A 73 8.84 -19.71 9.23
C ASP A 73 8.32 -20.80 8.28
N GLY A 74 8.90 -20.89 7.08
CA GLY A 74 8.40 -21.73 5.99
C GLY A 74 7.13 -21.19 5.30
N TYR A 75 6.69 -19.96 5.62
CA TYR A 75 5.55 -19.28 4.99
C TYR A 75 5.71 -17.75 5.08
N PRO A 76 5.09 -16.96 4.16
CA PRO A 76 5.47 -15.55 3.98
C PRO A 76 4.82 -14.56 4.95
N LYS A 77 3.88 -15.01 5.79
CA LYS A 77 2.99 -14.11 6.53
C LYS A 77 3.74 -13.10 7.41
N ASN A 78 4.69 -13.55 8.22
CA ASN A 78 5.38 -12.65 9.14
C ASN A 78 6.36 -11.73 8.39
N ALA A 79 6.96 -12.21 7.31
CA ALA A 79 7.79 -11.40 6.44
C ALA A 79 7.01 -10.27 5.74
N ILE A 80 5.80 -10.55 5.23
CA ILE A 80 4.93 -9.53 4.64
C ILE A 80 4.53 -8.47 5.68
N ASN A 81 4.15 -8.89 6.89
CA ASN A 81 3.87 -7.95 7.98
C ASN A 81 5.09 -7.11 8.35
N PHE A 82 6.29 -7.72 8.40
CA PHE A 82 7.54 -7.04 8.67
C PHE A 82 7.84 -5.98 7.61
N ILE A 83 7.74 -6.33 6.32
CA ILE A 83 7.95 -5.36 5.22
C ILE A 83 6.93 -4.23 5.32
N HIS A 84 5.64 -4.54 5.46
CA HIS A 84 4.58 -3.53 5.49
C HIS A 84 4.75 -2.53 6.64
N LYS A 85 5.12 -3.04 7.82
CA LYS A 85 5.44 -2.18 8.97
C LYS A 85 6.62 -1.25 8.67
N ASN A 86 7.71 -1.79 8.13
CA ASN A 86 8.89 -0.99 7.81
C ASN A 86 8.62 0.04 6.71
N VAL A 87 7.78 -0.29 5.73
CA VAL A 87 7.30 0.66 4.70
C VAL A 87 6.61 1.85 5.37
N ILE A 88 5.61 1.58 6.23
CA ILE A 88 4.87 2.65 6.93
C ILE A 88 5.80 3.47 7.81
N GLU A 89 6.68 2.84 8.58
CA GLU A 89 7.64 3.56 9.43
C GLU A 89 8.67 4.36 8.61
N THR A 90 9.04 3.91 7.41
CA THR A 90 9.97 4.63 6.54
C THR A 90 9.30 5.88 5.98
N LEU A 91 8.06 5.75 5.49
CA LEU A 91 7.27 6.88 5.02
C LEU A 91 6.94 7.86 6.15
N ALA A 92 6.65 7.37 7.36
CA ALA A 92 6.33 8.20 8.51
C ALA A 92 7.52 9.03 9.05
N LYS A 93 8.77 8.69 8.67
CA LYS A 93 9.95 9.47 9.03
C LYS A 93 10.12 10.75 8.21
N GLU A 94 9.42 10.88 7.08
CA GLU A 94 9.51 12.08 6.26
C GLU A 94 8.72 13.22 6.90
N ASP A 95 9.37 14.36 7.18
CA ASP A 95 8.76 15.51 7.87
C ASP A 95 7.50 16.06 7.18
N ALA A 96 7.38 15.88 5.86
CA ALA A 96 6.24 16.33 5.07
C ALA A 96 5.00 15.41 5.21
N VAL A 97 5.16 14.22 5.78
CA VAL A 97 4.10 13.20 5.88
C VAL A 97 3.38 13.34 7.21
N SER A 98 2.08 13.65 7.15
CA SER A 98 1.20 13.71 8.32
C SER A 98 0.06 12.69 8.29
N VAL A 99 -0.29 12.18 7.11
CA VAL A 99 -1.33 11.17 6.90
C VAL A 99 -0.81 10.10 5.96
N ILE A 100 -0.90 8.84 6.40
CA ILE A 100 -0.56 7.65 5.65
C ILE A 100 -1.82 6.80 5.52
N ALA A 101 -2.06 6.25 4.34
CA ALA A 101 -3.10 5.27 4.12
C ALA A 101 -2.62 4.07 3.31
N ASP A 102 -3.35 2.96 3.36
CA ASP A 102 -3.07 1.79 2.53
C ASP A 102 -4.34 1.08 2.02
N GLY A 103 -4.14 -0.04 1.33
CA GLY A 103 -5.19 -0.86 0.71
C GLY A 103 -5.64 -2.06 1.54
N VAL A 104 -5.27 -2.18 2.82
CA VAL A 104 -5.59 -3.39 3.60
C VAL A 104 -7.11 -3.51 3.78
N ARG A 105 -7.68 -4.67 3.46
CA ARG A 105 -9.13 -4.90 3.56
C ARG A 105 -9.50 -5.56 4.88
N ARG A 106 -10.78 -5.46 5.23
CA ARG A 106 -11.37 -6.13 6.41
C ARG A 106 -11.03 -7.62 6.50
N ASP A 107 -11.12 -8.30 5.36
CA ASP A 107 -11.02 -9.76 5.26
C ASP A 107 -9.57 -10.23 4.97
N ASP A 108 -8.62 -9.30 4.80
CA ASP A 108 -7.21 -9.65 4.57
C ASP A 108 -6.57 -10.19 5.86
N ARG A 109 -5.84 -11.28 5.72
CA ARG A 109 -5.07 -11.88 6.82
C ARG A 109 -3.67 -11.29 6.96
N VAL A 110 -3.16 -10.71 5.87
CA VAL A 110 -1.83 -10.12 5.76
C VAL A 110 -1.81 -9.14 4.57
N PRO A 111 -1.09 -8.01 4.64
CA PRO A 111 -0.51 -7.44 5.85
C PRO A 111 -1.58 -6.92 6.81
N ARG A 112 -1.31 -6.94 8.12
CA ARG A 112 -2.23 -6.40 9.13
C ARG A 112 -1.48 -5.94 10.37
N LEU A 113 -1.39 -4.62 10.55
CA LEU A 113 -0.88 -4.03 11.78
C LEU A 113 -1.91 -4.19 12.91
N SER A 114 -1.40 -4.48 14.11
CA SER A 114 -2.24 -4.51 15.32
C SER A 114 -2.53 -3.09 15.82
N ASN A 115 -3.62 -2.91 16.57
CA ASN A 115 -3.96 -1.61 17.17
C ASN A 115 -2.81 -1.00 18.01
N PRO A 116 -2.07 -1.78 18.84
CA PRO A 116 -0.91 -1.26 19.54
C PRO A 116 0.22 -0.78 18.62
N GLU A 117 0.46 -1.47 17.50
CA GLU A 117 1.47 -1.05 16.53
C GLU A 117 1.09 0.24 15.83
N ILE A 118 -0.18 0.35 15.40
CA ILE A 118 -0.71 1.57 14.78
C ILE A 118 -0.52 2.75 15.74
N ARG A 119 -0.99 2.63 16.99
CA ARG A 119 -0.83 3.69 18.00
C ARG A 119 0.64 4.05 18.24
N SER A 120 1.50 3.04 18.32
CA SER A 120 2.93 3.26 18.49
C SER A 120 3.57 4.01 17.32
N ILE A 121 3.13 3.77 16.08
CA ILE A 121 3.58 4.51 14.90
C ILE A 121 3.05 5.95 14.96
N GLU A 122 1.75 6.13 15.20
CA GLU A 122 1.14 7.46 15.29
C GLU A 122 1.78 8.32 16.39
N ASP A 123 2.04 7.74 17.56
CA ASP A 123 2.64 8.44 18.70
C ASP A 123 4.13 8.78 18.47
N ARG A 124 4.91 7.86 17.86
CA ARG A 124 6.35 8.06 17.62
C ARG A 124 6.63 9.04 16.49
N PHE A 125 5.83 9.01 15.43
CA PHE A 125 6.09 9.77 14.21
C PHE A 125 5.13 10.96 14.03
N GLY A 126 4.11 11.11 14.88
CA GLY A 126 3.15 12.20 14.78
C GLY A 126 2.21 12.12 13.57
N VAL A 127 2.13 10.96 12.92
CA VAL A 127 1.30 10.72 11.73
C VAL A 127 -0.09 10.21 12.11
N LYS A 128 -1.02 10.23 11.14
CA LYS A 128 -2.30 9.53 11.19
C LYS A 128 -2.29 8.37 10.21
N TYR A 129 -2.70 7.19 10.67
CA TYR A 129 -2.79 6.00 9.83
C TYR A 129 -4.24 5.66 9.53
N ILE A 130 -4.58 5.58 8.24
CA ILE A 130 -5.95 5.36 7.76
C ILE A 130 -5.99 4.10 6.89
N CYS A 131 -7.00 3.27 7.10
CA CYS A 131 -7.20 2.07 6.30
C CYS A 131 -8.63 2.09 5.72
N PRO A 132 -8.85 2.72 4.54
CA PRO A 132 -10.19 2.95 3.98
C PRO A 132 -11.01 1.68 3.82
N LEU A 133 -10.35 0.56 3.48
CA LEU A 133 -11.02 -0.71 3.18
C LEU A 133 -11.20 -1.62 4.41
N GLN A 134 -10.75 -1.20 5.60
CA GLN A 134 -10.89 -1.97 6.85
C GLN A 134 -12.35 -2.28 7.22
N GLY A 135 -13.30 -1.43 6.77
CA GLY A 135 -14.75 -1.62 6.98
C GLY A 135 -15.45 -2.43 5.89
N TYR A 136 -14.78 -2.72 4.78
CA TYR A 136 -15.39 -3.27 3.58
C TYR A 136 -15.05 -4.75 3.43
N GLY A 137 -16.08 -5.59 3.33
CA GLY A 137 -15.91 -6.98 2.94
C GLY A 137 -15.58 -7.13 1.47
N ARG A 138 -15.02 -8.29 1.08
CA ARG A 138 -14.61 -8.55 -0.31
C ARG A 138 -15.70 -8.26 -1.35
N SER A 139 -16.94 -8.69 -1.10
CA SER A 139 -18.05 -8.46 -2.04
C SER A 139 -18.40 -6.98 -2.21
N ALA A 140 -18.29 -6.19 -1.14
CA ALA A 140 -18.51 -4.75 -1.18
C ALA A 140 -17.38 -4.03 -1.92
N VAL A 141 -16.13 -4.44 -1.69
CA VAL A 141 -14.97 -3.93 -2.45
C VAL A 141 -15.15 -4.21 -3.94
N ASN A 142 -15.45 -5.46 -4.32
CA ASN A 142 -15.66 -5.83 -5.71
C ASN A 142 -16.77 -4.99 -6.38
N MET A 143 -17.91 -4.82 -5.70
CA MET A 143 -19.02 -4.00 -6.21
C MET A 143 -18.58 -2.55 -6.47
N LEU A 144 -17.79 -1.96 -5.56
CA LEU A 144 -17.31 -0.59 -5.72
C LEU A 144 -16.26 -0.48 -6.83
N VAL A 145 -15.35 -1.44 -6.91
CA VAL A 145 -14.38 -1.50 -8.02
C VAL A 145 -15.13 -1.56 -9.35
N GLU A 146 -16.05 -2.50 -9.54
CA GLU A 146 -16.80 -2.65 -10.80
C GLU A 146 -17.58 -1.39 -11.18
N LYS A 147 -18.03 -0.62 -10.19
CA LYS A 147 -18.78 0.62 -10.40
C LYS A 147 -17.89 1.81 -10.77
N HIS A 148 -16.67 1.86 -10.24
CA HIS A 148 -15.81 3.04 -10.30
C HIS A 148 -14.55 2.87 -11.15
N LEU A 149 -14.19 1.65 -11.52
CA LEU A 149 -12.99 1.32 -12.26
C LEU A 149 -13.31 0.46 -13.48
N VAL A 150 -12.61 0.72 -14.58
CA VAL A 150 -12.53 -0.21 -15.70
C VAL A 150 -11.28 -1.05 -15.47
N ILE A 151 -11.46 -2.35 -15.26
CA ILE A 151 -10.37 -3.27 -14.95
C ILE A 151 -9.98 -4.02 -16.22
N ASP A 152 -8.70 -4.03 -16.55
CA ASP A 152 -8.14 -4.99 -17.50
C ASP A 152 -7.57 -6.20 -16.73
N GLU A 153 -8.08 -7.39 -17.01
CA GLU A 153 -7.67 -8.63 -16.35
C GLU A 153 -7.02 -9.58 -17.36
N GLY A 154 -5.83 -10.08 -17.02
CA GLY A 154 -5.02 -10.93 -17.86
C GLY A 154 -4.01 -11.74 -17.06
N GLN A 155 -3.28 -12.63 -17.74
CA GLN A 155 -2.23 -13.42 -17.11
C GLN A 155 -1.06 -12.52 -16.69
N SER A 156 -0.33 -12.91 -15.64
CA SER A 156 0.80 -12.11 -15.13
C SER A 156 1.90 -11.89 -16.18
N ASP A 157 2.00 -12.78 -17.17
CA ASP A 157 2.94 -12.66 -18.29
C ASP A 157 2.44 -11.69 -19.39
N SER A 158 1.14 -11.39 -19.41
CA SER A 158 0.50 -10.52 -20.41
C SER A 158 0.17 -9.12 -19.88
N ILE A 159 0.02 -8.97 -18.56
CA ILE A 159 -0.27 -7.69 -17.90
C ILE A 159 0.79 -7.44 -16.82
N ALA A 160 1.54 -6.35 -16.98
CA ALA A 160 2.50 -5.91 -16.00
C ALA A 160 1.79 -5.48 -14.71
N LYS A 161 2.27 -5.96 -13.56
CA LYS A 161 1.76 -5.60 -12.23
C LYS A 161 2.85 -4.97 -11.38
N ALA A 162 2.46 -4.09 -10.48
CA ALA A 162 3.36 -3.37 -9.58
C ALA A 162 3.40 -3.96 -8.16
N ASP A 163 2.79 -5.13 -7.93
CA ASP A 163 2.71 -5.83 -6.64
C ASP A 163 3.67 -7.03 -6.51
#